data_AF-A0A937BMV5-F1
#
_entry.id   AF-A0A937BMV5-F1
#
_cell.length_a   1.000
_cell.length_b   1.000
_cell.length_c   1.000
_cell.angle_alpha   90.00
_cell.angle_beta   90.00
_cell.angle_gamma   90.00
#
_symmetry.space_group_name_H-M   'P 1'
#
loop_
_entity.id
_entity.type
_entity.pdbx_description
1 polymer ?
#
loop_
_entity_poly.entity_id
_entity_poly.type
_entity_poly.pdbx_seq_one_letter_code
_entity_poly.pdbx_strand_id
1 'polypeptide(L)'
;MLSIIICSINPEKFGLVSKNYTELLGDVPFEIIGIHDAQSLCEGYNRGITQSRGDILIFCHDDIEIISPDFYPRLRQYLQVYDVVGCAGTSHLVASNWGFAGDPYMHGTVAYPVTGDEWPSDRFDLSVWGGKFGGR
;
A
#
# COMPACT_ATOMS: atom_id res chain seq x y z
N MET A 1 -8.53 15.43 5.30
CA MET A 1 -8.12 15.28 3.87
C MET A 1 -7.00 14.25 3.80
N LEU A 2 -6.84 13.48 2.71
CA LEU A 2 -5.70 12.56 2.54
C LEU A 2 -4.59 13.17 1.68
N SER A 3 -3.33 12.89 2.00
CA SER A 3 -2.19 13.12 1.11
C SER A 3 -1.56 11.78 0.74
N ILE A 4 -1.61 11.45 -0.55
CA ILE A 4 -1.10 10.20 -1.09
C ILE A 4 0.26 10.49 -1.72
N ILE A 5 1.31 9.99 -1.10
CA ILE A 5 2.69 10.24 -1.51
C ILE A 5 3.17 9.02 -2.29
N ILE A 6 3.51 9.24 -3.56
CA ILE A 6 3.89 8.18 -4.50
C ILE A 6 5.27 8.48 -5.06
N CYS A 7 6.24 7.63 -4.76
CA CYS A 7 7.53 7.64 -5.42
C CYS A 7 7.43 6.87 -6.73
N SER A 8 7.57 7.55 -7.87
CA SER A 8 7.48 6.89 -9.18
C SER A 8 8.31 7.58 -10.24
N ILE A 9 9.29 6.89 -10.80
CA ILE A 9 10.05 7.36 -11.97
C ILE A 9 9.35 7.02 -13.30
N ASN A 10 8.30 6.19 -13.27
CA ASN A 10 7.59 5.72 -14.45
C ASN A 10 6.21 6.40 -14.55
N PRO A 11 5.98 7.26 -15.56
CA PRO A 11 4.71 8.00 -15.68
C PRO A 11 3.50 7.09 -15.90
N GLU A 12 3.67 5.92 -16.52
CA GLU A 12 2.58 4.96 -16.74
C GLU A 12 2.13 4.33 -15.42
N LYS A 13 3.08 3.82 -14.63
CA LYS A 13 2.80 3.26 -13.29
C LYS A 13 2.15 4.30 -12.39
N PHE A 14 2.71 5.51 -12.35
CA PHE A 14 2.14 6.62 -11.61
C PHE A 14 0.69 6.92 -12.04
N GLY A 15 0.40 6.92 -13.34
CA GLY A 15 -0.94 7.11 -13.87
C GLY A 15 -1.92 6.03 -13.42
N LEU A 16 -1.50 4.76 -13.45
CA LEU A 16 -2.31 3.61 -13.04
C LEU A 16 -2.69 3.67 -11.55
N VAL A 17 -1.70 3.85 -10.66
CA VAL A 17 -1.95 3.94 -9.22
C VAL A 17 -2.76 5.20 -8.86
N SER A 18 -2.53 6.32 -9.55
CA SER A 18 -3.30 7.55 -9.34
C SER A 18 -4.77 7.38 -9.73
N LYS A 19 -5.02 6.69 -10.85
CA LYS A 19 -6.37 6.33 -11.28
C LYS A 19 -7.04 5.41 -10.26
N ASN A 20 -6.34 4.37 -9.78
CA ASN A 20 -6.87 3.44 -8.78
C ASN A 20 -7.31 4.17 -7.50
N TYR A 21 -6.47 5.06 -6.94
CA TYR A 21 -6.87 5.87 -5.78
C TYR A 21 -8.05 6.80 -6.08
N THR A 22 -8.06 7.45 -7.24
CA THR A 22 -9.15 8.37 -7.63
C THR A 22 -10.49 7.64 -7.69
N GLU A 23 -10.52 6.43 -8.26
CA GLU A 23 -11.73 5.60 -8.35
C GLU A 23 -12.17 5.09 -6.97
N LEU A 24 -11.23 4.66 -6.11
CA LEU A 24 -11.53 4.16 -4.77
C LEU A 24 -12.01 5.23 -3.79
N LEU A 25 -11.49 6.45 -3.91
CA LEU A 25 -11.79 7.53 -2.99
C LEU A 25 -13.05 8.30 -3.38
N GLY A 26 -13.43 8.32 -4.66
CA GLY A 26 -14.63 9.02 -5.13
C GLY A 26 -14.66 10.48 -4.65
N ASP A 27 -15.69 10.84 -3.89
CA ASP A 27 -15.89 12.22 -3.38
C ASP A 27 -15.02 12.56 -2.15
N VAL A 28 -14.22 11.63 -1.64
CA VAL A 28 -13.37 11.88 -0.47
C VAL A 28 -12.29 12.91 -0.84
N PRO A 29 -12.05 13.97 -0.05
CA PRO A 29 -11.01 14.94 -0.35
C PRO A 29 -9.61 14.35 -0.20
N PHE A 30 -8.84 14.31 -1.29
CA PHE A 30 -7.45 13.87 -1.32
C PHE A 30 -6.59 14.73 -2.25
N GLU A 31 -5.27 14.63 -2.06
CA GLU A 31 -4.26 15.07 -3.02
C GLU A 31 -3.28 13.93 -3.30
N ILE A 32 -2.72 13.90 -4.51
CA ILE A 32 -1.66 12.96 -4.90
C ILE A 32 -0.38 13.77 -5.11
N ILE A 33 0.68 13.38 -4.42
CA ILE A 33 2.00 13.99 -4.47
C ILE A 33 2.94 12.99 -5.12
N GLY A 34 3.24 13.22 -6.39
CA GLY A 34 4.21 12.44 -7.16
C GLY A 34 5.63 12.90 -6.90
N ILE A 35 6.51 11.97 -6.54
CA ILE A 35 7.95 12.19 -6.41
C ILE A 35 8.65 11.40 -7.51
N HIS A 36 9.13 12.09 -8.54
CA HIS A 36 9.57 11.46 -9.79
C HIS A 36 11.09 11.31 -9.96
N ASP A 37 11.86 11.78 -9.00
CA ASP A 37 13.32 11.84 -9.03
C ASP A 37 13.95 11.50 -7.66
N ALA A 38 13.23 10.74 -6.83
CA ALA A 38 13.69 10.36 -5.51
C ALA A 38 15.03 9.61 -5.58
N GLN A 39 15.97 10.02 -4.72
CA GLN A 39 17.28 9.34 -4.60
C GLN A 39 17.17 8.05 -3.78
N SER A 40 16.15 7.95 -2.95
CA SER A 40 15.74 6.75 -2.21
C SER A 40 14.28 6.88 -1.79
N LEU A 41 13.63 5.78 -1.43
CA LEU A 41 12.26 5.82 -0.90
C LEU A 41 12.15 6.71 0.34
N CYS A 42 13.13 6.63 1.25
CA CYS A 42 13.15 7.45 2.47
C CYS A 42 13.21 8.95 2.15
N GLU A 43 14.10 9.35 1.24
CA GLU A 43 14.19 10.75 0.80
C GLU A 43 12.89 11.21 0.14
N GLY A 44 12.37 10.43 -0.80
CA GLY A 44 11.14 10.78 -1.52
C GLY A 44 9.94 10.93 -0.59
N TYR A 45 9.76 10.01 0.35
CA TYR A 45 8.67 10.11 1.34
C TYR A 45 8.84 11.31 2.27
N ASN A 46 10.04 11.62 2.76
CA ASN A 46 10.26 12.82 3.57
C ASN A 46 9.93 14.12 2.82
N ARG A 47 10.29 14.20 1.53
CA ARG A 47 9.96 15.32 0.66
C ARG A 47 8.45 15.40 0.40
N GLY A 48 7.77 14.26 0.28
CA GLY A 48 6.31 14.18 0.17
C GLY A 48 5.59 14.65 1.44
N ILE A 49 6.07 14.28 2.63
CA ILE A 49 5.53 14.75 3.92
C ILE A 49 5.54 16.28 3.98
N THR A 50 6.65 16.89 3.56
CA THR A 50 6.80 18.35 3.58
C THR A 50 5.81 19.07 2.64
N GLN A 51 5.40 18.41 1.55
CA GLN A 51 4.42 18.94 0.59
C GLN A 51 2.97 18.65 0.99
N SER A 52 2.75 17.73 1.92
CA SER A 52 1.43 17.25 2.30
C SER A 52 0.63 18.28 3.09
N ARG A 53 -0.67 18.31 2.84
CA ARG A 53 -1.66 19.18 3.49
C ARG A 53 -2.76 18.39 4.21
N GLY A 54 -2.83 17.09 3.97
CA GLY A 54 -3.80 16.18 4.55
C GLY A 54 -3.43 15.74 5.96
N ASP A 55 -4.45 15.38 6.74
CA ASP A 55 -4.31 14.88 8.11
C ASP A 55 -3.92 13.40 8.14
N ILE A 56 -4.16 12.70 7.03
CA ILE A 56 -3.82 11.28 6.84
C ILE A 56 -2.82 11.21 5.70
N LEU A 57 -1.63 10.69 5.97
CA LEU A 57 -0.59 10.47 4.98
C LEU A 57 -0.59 9.01 4.55
N ILE A 58 -0.61 8.76 3.24
CA ILE A 58 -0.48 7.42 2.66
C ILE A 58 0.86 7.36 1.93
N PHE A 59 1.75 6.48 2.37
CA PHE A 59 3.01 6.19 1.70
C PHE A 59 2.83 5.00 0.79
N CYS A 60 3.01 5.21 -0.51
CA CYS A 60 2.69 4.21 -1.52
C CYS A 60 3.84 4.08 -2.53
N HIS A 61 4.09 2.86 -2.99
CA HIS A 61 4.93 2.61 -4.16
C HIS A 61 4.07 2.62 -5.44
N ASP A 62 4.69 2.70 -6.61
CA ASP A 62 3.98 2.90 -7.88
C ASP A 62 3.49 1.62 -8.57
N ASP A 63 3.84 0.45 -8.04
CA ASP A 63 3.54 -0.87 -8.59
C ASP A 63 2.52 -1.66 -7.76
N ILE A 64 1.63 -0.96 -7.07
CA ILE A 64 0.55 -1.55 -6.28
C ILE A 64 -0.82 -1.14 -6.82
N GLU A 65 -1.78 -2.04 -6.65
CA GLU A 65 -3.21 -1.78 -6.85
C GLU A 65 -3.96 -2.13 -5.56
N ILE A 66 -4.83 -1.24 -5.12
CA ILE A 66 -5.76 -1.52 -4.04
C ILE A 66 -7.06 -2.05 -4.65
N ILE A 67 -7.40 -3.29 -4.32
CA ILE A 67 -8.59 -3.98 -4.87
C ILE A 67 -9.79 -3.98 -3.91
N SER A 68 -9.61 -3.52 -2.67
CA SER A 68 -10.67 -3.50 -1.66
C SER A 68 -11.59 -2.29 -1.86
N PRO A 69 -12.86 -2.49 -2.24
CA PRO A 69 -13.78 -1.37 -2.48
C PRO A 69 -14.12 -0.59 -1.21
N ASP A 70 -13.96 -1.19 -0.04
CA ASP A 70 -14.16 -0.58 1.28
C ASP A 70 -12.86 0.00 1.87
N PHE A 71 -11.84 0.25 1.03
CA PHE A 71 -10.52 0.73 1.45
C PHE A 71 -10.59 1.93 2.41
N TYR A 72 -11.24 3.02 2.00
CA TYR A 72 -11.25 4.24 2.80
C TYR A 72 -12.04 4.12 4.12
N PRO A 73 -13.29 3.58 4.13
CA PRO A 73 -14.00 3.31 5.37
C PRO A 73 -13.19 2.45 6.36
N ARG A 74 -12.54 1.39 5.85
CA ARG A 74 -11.70 0.50 6.66
C ARG A 74 -10.46 1.21 7.22
N LEU A 75 -9.77 1.98 6.39
CA LEU A 75 -8.62 2.78 6.83
C LEU A 75 -9.03 3.76 7.94
N ARG A 76 -10.13 4.50 7.75
CA ARG A 76 -10.65 5.44 8.75
C ARG A 76 -10.99 4.77 10.07
N GLN A 77 -11.61 3.60 10.03
CA GLN A 77 -11.95 2.82 11.23
C GLN A 77 -10.68 2.44 12.01
N TYR A 78 -9.66 1.90 11.35
CA TYR A 78 -8.44 1.50 12.03
C TYR A 78 -7.63 2.69 12.54
N LEU A 79 -7.63 3.82 11.83
CA LEU A 79 -6.99 5.05 12.28
C LEU A 79 -7.68 5.73 13.48
N GLN A 80 -8.85 5.24 13.94
CA GLN A 80 -9.40 5.64 15.25
C GLN A 80 -8.71 4.95 16.43
N VAL A 81 -8.00 3.86 16.18
CA VAL A 81 -7.40 3.00 17.21
C VAL A 81 -5.88 2.97 17.10
N TYR A 82 -5.35 3.09 15.89
CA TYR A 82 -3.92 3.02 15.59
C TYR A 82 -3.44 4.28 14.89
N ASP A 83 -2.21 4.71 15.20
CA ASP A 83 -1.59 5.85 14.51
C ASP A 83 -1.04 5.47 13.13
N VAL A 84 -0.73 4.18 12.91
CA VAL A 84 -0.14 3.66 11.68
C VAL A 84 -0.83 2.35 11.29
N VAL A 85 -1.18 2.21 10.02
CA VAL A 85 -1.78 1.01 9.44
C VAL A 85 -0.91 0.50 8.31
N GLY A 86 -0.52 -0.78 8.35
CA GLY A 86 0.15 -1.48 7.26
C GLY A 86 -0.76 -2.52 6.61
N CYS A 87 -0.72 -2.64 5.28
CA CYS A 87 -1.56 -3.58 4.53
C CYS A 87 -1.06 -5.04 4.60
N ALA A 88 0.25 -5.22 4.74
CA ALA A 88 0.91 -6.49 5.00
C ALA A 88 2.18 -6.24 5.83
N GLY A 89 2.58 -7.20 6.66
CA GLY A 89 3.75 -7.03 7.52
C GLY A 89 3.97 -8.17 8.50
N THR A 90 4.82 -7.91 9.49
CA THR A 90 5.15 -8.88 10.55
C THR A 90 4.99 -8.28 11.93
N SER A 91 4.57 -9.13 12.87
CA SER A 91 4.55 -8.88 14.31
C SER A 91 5.87 -9.25 15.00
N HIS A 92 6.81 -9.86 14.27
CA HIS A 92 8.13 -10.24 14.76
C HIS A 92 9.18 -10.02 13.67
N LEU A 93 10.08 -9.06 13.87
CA LEU A 93 11.12 -8.73 12.90
C LEU A 93 12.44 -9.40 13.30
N VAL A 94 12.86 -10.42 12.56
CA VAL A 94 14.10 -11.18 12.83
C VAL A 94 15.26 -10.79 11.89
N ALA A 95 14.98 -10.01 10.85
CA ALA A 95 15.94 -9.53 9.85
C ALA A 95 15.35 -8.34 9.07
N SER A 96 16.04 -7.87 8.03
CA SER A 96 15.59 -6.74 7.20
C SER A 96 14.34 -7.01 6.36
N ASN A 97 14.00 -8.27 6.09
CA ASN A 97 12.80 -8.64 5.35
C ASN A 97 11.69 -9.05 6.32
N TRP A 98 10.53 -8.39 6.21
CA TRP A 98 9.37 -8.63 7.06
C TRP A 98 8.85 -10.07 7.00
N GLY A 99 9.04 -10.78 5.89
CA GLY A 99 8.61 -12.18 5.73
C GLY A 99 9.48 -13.21 6.45
N PHE A 100 10.67 -12.85 6.95
CA PHE A 100 11.63 -13.84 7.45
C PHE A 100 11.21 -14.52 8.76
N ALA A 101 10.34 -13.90 9.55
CA ALA A 101 9.84 -14.54 10.77
C ALA A 101 8.85 -15.68 10.48
N GLY A 102 8.30 -15.75 9.27
CA GLY A 102 7.39 -16.82 8.89
C GLY A 102 6.04 -16.77 9.63
N ASP A 103 5.27 -17.85 9.48
CA ASP A 103 4.10 -18.12 10.31
C ASP A 103 4.53 -18.41 11.77
N PRO A 104 3.80 -17.92 12.80
CA PRO A 104 2.52 -17.19 12.77
C PRO A 104 2.68 -15.66 12.76
N TYR A 105 3.85 -15.13 12.43
CA TYR A 105 4.18 -13.73 12.66
C TYR A 105 3.85 -12.80 11.49
N MET A 106 3.69 -13.34 10.27
CA MET A 106 3.28 -12.61 9.08
C MET A 106 1.77 -12.37 9.06
N HIS A 107 1.35 -11.20 8.59
CA HIS A 107 -0.04 -10.77 8.51
C HIS A 107 -0.32 -10.09 7.17
N GLY A 108 -1.46 -10.39 6.57
CA GLY A 108 -1.97 -9.71 5.38
C GLY A 108 -2.24 -10.64 4.19
N THR A 109 -2.70 -10.03 3.11
CA THR A 109 -3.00 -10.72 1.84
C THR A 109 -2.39 -9.91 0.71
N VAL A 110 -1.58 -10.55 -0.13
CA VAL A 110 -0.98 -9.92 -1.32
C VAL A 110 -1.18 -10.82 -2.52
N ALA A 111 -1.65 -10.23 -3.61
CA ALA A 111 -1.79 -10.88 -4.91
C ALA A 111 -0.66 -10.40 -5.82
N TYR A 112 -0.05 -11.33 -6.56
CA TYR A 112 0.97 -11.05 -7.56
C TYR A 112 0.53 -11.62 -8.90
N PRO A 113 0.76 -10.94 -10.04
CA PRO A 113 0.54 -11.55 -11.34
C PRO A 113 1.26 -12.89 -11.44
N VAL A 114 0.62 -13.89 -12.07
CA VAL A 114 1.26 -15.19 -12.28
C VAL A 114 2.58 -14.99 -13.01
N THR A 115 3.61 -15.72 -12.61
CA THR A 115 4.96 -15.58 -13.18
C THR A 115 4.92 -15.73 -14.70
N GLY A 116 5.38 -14.70 -15.42
CA GLY A 116 5.40 -14.65 -16.89
C GLY A 116 4.30 -13.77 -17.50
N ASP A 117 3.32 -13.32 -16.71
CA ASP A 117 2.31 -12.36 -17.16
C ASP A 117 2.84 -10.93 -17.06
N GLU A 118 2.44 -10.08 -18.01
CA GLU A 118 2.67 -8.63 -17.95
C GLU A 118 1.53 -7.94 -17.18
N TRP A 119 1.80 -6.76 -16.63
CA TRP A 119 0.76 -5.92 -16.05
C TRP A 119 0.07 -5.07 -17.13
N PRO A 120 -1.28 -4.93 -17.12
CA PRO A 120 -2.25 -5.56 -16.22
C PRO A 120 -2.51 -7.04 -16.54
N SER A 121 -2.69 -7.87 -15.50
CA SER A 121 -2.96 -9.31 -15.61
C SER A 121 -4.37 -9.65 -15.11
N ASP A 122 -4.93 -10.76 -15.60
CA ASP A 122 -6.19 -11.37 -15.15
C ASP A 122 -5.97 -12.59 -14.24
N ARG A 123 -4.72 -13.00 -14.01
CA ARG A 123 -4.34 -14.19 -13.23
C ARG A 123 -3.35 -13.82 -12.14
N PHE A 124 -3.67 -14.22 -10.92
CA PHE A 124 -2.90 -13.86 -9.73
C PHE A 124 -2.61 -15.05 -8.82
N ASP A 125 -1.38 -15.11 -8.32
CA ASP A 125 -1.00 -15.94 -7.17
C ASP A 125 -1.29 -15.18 -5.88
N LEU A 126 -2.06 -15.80 -4.99
CA LEU A 126 -2.52 -15.19 -3.74
C LEU A 126 -1.71 -15.72 -2.54
N SER A 127 -1.00 -14.83 -1.87
CA SER A 127 -0.38 -15.12 -0.58
C SER A 127 -1.26 -14.62 0.55
N VAL A 128 -1.58 -15.50 1.51
CA VAL A 128 -2.40 -15.19 2.69
C VAL A 128 -1.63 -15.57 3.95
N TRP A 129 -1.49 -14.64 4.88
CA TRP A 129 -0.77 -14.83 6.15
C TRP A 129 -1.62 -14.42 7.35
N GLY A 130 -1.35 -15.01 8.52
CA GLY A 130 -2.05 -14.70 9.76
C GLY A 130 -3.41 -15.40 9.90
N GLY A 131 -3.70 -16.38 9.04
CA GLY A 131 -4.85 -17.27 9.20
C GLY A 131 -4.67 -18.17 10.41
N LYS A 132 -5.67 -18.24 11.30
CA LYS A 132 -5.73 -19.32 12.29
C LYS A 132 -5.95 -20.65 11.57
N PHE A 133 -4.89 -21.39 11.27
CA PHE A 133 -5.01 -22.79 10.91
C PHE A 133 -5.21 -23.62 12.20
N GLY A 134 -6.44 -23.62 12.75
CA GLY A 134 -6.80 -24.48 13.88
C GLY A 134 -8.04 -24.04 14.64
N GLY A 135 -9.13 -24.81 14.51
CA GLY A 135 -10.34 -24.66 15.32
C GLY A 135 -11.60 -25.28 14.69
N ARG A 136 -11.61 -26.61 14.49
CA ARG A 136 -12.83 -27.40 14.73
C ARG A 136 -12.66 -28.09 16.06
#